data_AF-A0A966EFK5-F1
#
_entry.id   AF-A0A966EFK5-F1
#
_cell.length_a   1.000
_cell.length_b   1.000
_cell.length_c   1.000
_cell.angle_alpha   90.00
_cell.angle_beta   90.00
_cell.angle_gamma   90.00
#
_symmetry.space_group_name_H-M   'P 1'
#
loop_
_entity.id
_entity.type
_entity.pdbx_description
1 polymer ?
#
loop_
_entity_poly.entity_id
_entity_poly.type
_entity_poly.pdbx_seq_one_letter_code
_entity_poly.pdbx_strand_id
1 'polypeptide(L)'
;MTETKPTDPNGWILNPGYEVGFDPIPARVRVEFGDATIAESRDAMVMYELGHAPMYYLPQRDVDMAYLQGTDRDTYCPYKGHASYWTVRVGDTVAENAIWTYATPHAELSHLEGFFGFYWGRMSAWYEDGAEVSGPREIPGRIDTTTQLKKMFPELAAEWHPTKNAGIQPYEFPPYSATNVWWQDVDGREWQARIRDRVIAATTLRTDGDAHPYG
;
A
#
# COMPACT_ATOMS: atom_id res chain seq x y z
N MET A 1 0.05 -21.32 34.31
CA MET A 1 0.87 -20.11 34.07
C MET A 1 0.37 -19.56 32.75
N THR A 2 -0.36 -18.45 32.77
CA THR A 2 -0.78 -17.77 31.54
C THR A 2 0.47 -17.16 30.92
N GLU A 3 0.92 -17.75 29.82
CA GLU A 3 1.98 -17.23 28.98
C GLU A 3 1.55 -15.84 28.50
N THR A 4 2.20 -14.80 29.02
CA THR A 4 2.02 -13.43 28.53
C THR A 4 2.48 -13.41 27.08
N LYS A 5 1.54 -13.27 26.14
CA LYS A 5 1.86 -12.96 24.75
C LYS A 5 2.83 -11.78 24.73
N PRO A 6 3.89 -11.80 23.88
CA PRO A 6 4.69 -10.62 23.65
C PRO A 6 3.77 -9.46 23.32
N THR A 7 3.91 -8.33 24.00
CA THR A 7 3.19 -7.11 23.64
C THR A 7 3.67 -6.67 22.27
N ASP A 8 2.75 -6.52 21.32
CA ASP A 8 3.12 -6.07 19.98
C ASP A 8 3.81 -4.70 20.06
N PRO A 9 4.98 -4.53 19.40
CA PRO A 9 5.81 -3.35 19.57
C PRO A 9 5.15 -2.12 18.95
N ASN A 10 4.79 -1.14 19.79
CA ASN A 10 4.27 0.15 19.31
C ASN A 10 5.40 0.98 18.68
N GLY A 11 5.33 1.17 17.37
CA GLY A 11 6.29 1.90 16.55
C GLY A 11 6.39 3.38 16.93
N TRP A 12 5.33 4.00 17.46
CA TRP A 12 5.36 5.39 17.93
C TRP A 12 6.31 5.60 19.11
N ILE A 13 6.49 4.56 19.95
CA ILE A 13 7.43 4.61 21.09
C ILE A 13 8.88 4.46 20.59
N LEU A 14 9.08 3.57 19.62
CA LEU A 14 10.42 3.21 19.13
C LEU A 14 10.95 4.20 18.08
N ASN A 15 10.06 4.86 17.35
CA ASN A 15 10.39 5.82 16.30
C ASN A 15 9.40 6.99 16.31
N PRO A 16 9.53 7.93 17.26
CA PRO A 16 8.59 9.03 17.43
C PRO A 16 8.58 10.03 16.26
N GLY A 17 9.59 9.97 15.37
CA GLY A 17 9.66 10.78 14.16
C GLY A 17 9.04 10.13 12.93
N TYR A 18 8.42 8.95 13.05
CA TYR A 18 7.72 8.33 11.93
C TYR A 18 6.46 9.09 11.58
N GLU A 19 6.30 9.44 10.31
CA GLU A 19 5.17 10.24 9.85
C GLU A 19 4.17 9.38 9.08
N VAL A 20 2.94 9.35 9.61
CA VAL A 20 1.75 8.87 8.92
C VAL A 20 0.75 10.03 8.94
N GLY A 21 0.46 10.59 7.78
CA GLY A 21 -0.45 11.71 7.61
C GLY A 21 -1.70 11.31 6.83
N PHE A 22 -2.78 12.03 7.04
CA PHE A 22 -3.99 11.88 6.25
C PHE A 22 -4.57 13.25 5.89
N ASP A 23 -5.04 13.38 4.66
CA ASP A 23 -5.77 14.56 4.18
C ASP A 23 -7.10 14.15 3.54
N PRO A 24 -8.17 14.94 3.69
CA PRO A 24 -9.38 14.76 2.90
C PRO A 24 -9.07 14.88 1.42
N ILE A 25 -9.72 14.06 0.61
CA ILE A 25 -9.74 14.23 -0.85
C ILE A 25 -10.93 15.13 -1.18
N PRO A 26 -10.75 16.40 -1.60
CA PRO A 26 -11.84 17.31 -1.96
C PRO A 26 -12.44 16.96 -3.33
N ALA A 27 -12.89 15.73 -3.49
CA ALA A 27 -13.58 15.21 -4.67
C ALA A 27 -14.52 14.07 -4.25
N ARG A 28 -15.54 13.78 -5.06
CA ARG A 28 -16.23 12.49 -4.97
C ARG A 28 -15.31 11.41 -5.54
N VAL A 29 -14.83 10.51 -4.69
CA VAL A 29 -14.03 9.36 -5.08
C VAL A 29 -14.95 8.19 -5.38
N ARG A 30 -14.77 7.56 -6.55
CA ARG A 30 -15.39 6.28 -6.90
C ARG A 30 -14.30 5.27 -7.24
N VAL A 31 -14.45 4.05 -6.74
CA VAL A 31 -13.55 2.93 -7.04
C VAL A 31 -14.36 1.77 -7.61
N GLU A 32 -13.86 1.23 -8.72
CA GLU A 32 -14.50 0.15 -9.45
C GLU A 32 -13.62 -1.10 -9.49
N PHE A 33 -14.26 -2.25 -9.52
CA PHE A 33 -13.62 -3.54 -9.75
C PHE A 33 -14.49 -4.39 -10.66
N GLY A 34 -13.93 -4.88 -11.78
CA GLY A 34 -14.72 -5.47 -12.85
C GLY A 34 -15.69 -4.43 -13.43
N ASP A 35 -16.98 -4.75 -13.44
CA ASP A 35 -18.08 -3.88 -13.87
C ASP A 35 -18.88 -3.27 -12.68
N ALA A 36 -18.41 -3.46 -11.45
CA ALA A 36 -19.09 -2.98 -10.25
C ALA A 36 -18.39 -1.78 -9.60
N THR A 37 -19.19 -0.85 -9.08
CA THR A 37 -18.72 0.17 -8.14
C THR A 37 -18.61 -0.45 -6.75
N ILE A 38 -17.38 -0.51 -6.23
CA ILE A 38 -17.11 -1.10 -4.92
C ILE A 38 -17.33 -0.09 -3.80
N ALA A 39 -17.00 1.18 -4.05
CA ALA A 39 -17.29 2.26 -3.12
C ALA A 39 -17.39 3.61 -3.86
N GLU A 40 -18.21 4.50 -3.33
CA GLU A 40 -18.28 5.90 -3.76
C GLU A 40 -18.47 6.82 -2.55
N SER A 41 -17.54 7.74 -2.31
CA SER A 41 -17.54 8.59 -1.12
C SER A 41 -17.14 10.04 -1.42
N ARG A 42 -17.68 10.97 -0.63
CA ARG A 42 -17.19 12.37 -0.54
C ARG A 42 -16.33 12.61 0.70
N ASP A 43 -16.21 11.60 1.55
CA ASP A 43 -15.47 11.63 2.81
C ASP A 43 -14.20 10.76 2.72
N ALA A 44 -13.71 10.55 1.50
CA ALA A 44 -12.48 9.81 1.24
C ALA A 44 -11.26 10.60 1.72
N MET A 45 -10.27 9.88 2.22
CA MET A 45 -9.01 10.41 2.70
C MET A 45 -7.86 9.78 1.92
N VAL A 46 -6.80 10.55 1.72
CA VAL A 46 -5.52 10.05 1.22
C VAL A 46 -4.55 9.97 2.38
N MET A 47 -3.97 8.78 2.57
CA MET A 47 -2.90 8.50 3.52
C MET A 47 -1.55 8.77 2.88
N TYR A 48 -0.66 9.37 3.64
CA TYR A 48 0.76 9.45 3.35
C TYR A 48 1.52 8.71 4.46
N GLU A 49 2.45 7.85 4.08
CA GLU A 49 3.36 7.19 5.00
C GLU A 49 4.78 7.23 4.46
N LEU A 50 5.76 7.49 5.33
CA LEU A 50 7.15 7.64 4.94
C LEU A 50 7.63 6.43 4.12
N GLY A 51 8.13 6.69 2.91
CA GLY A 51 8.65 5.68 1.99
C GLY A 51 7.58 4.86 1.24
N HIS A 52 6.29 5.21 1.33
CA HIS A 52 5.20 4.48 0.66
C HIS A 52 4.43 5.38 -0.32
N ALA A 53 3.77 4.77 -1.30
CA ALA A 53 2.82 5.48 -2.14
C ALA A 53 1.62 5.97 -1.33
N PRO A 54 1.00 7.09 -1.75
CA PRO A 54 -0.26 7.51 -1.14
C PRO A 54 -1.33 6.43 -1.31
N MET A 55 -2.16 6.23 -0.29
CA MET A 55 -3.20 5.20 -0.28
C MET A 55 -4.55 5.81 0.02
N TYR A 56 -5.61 5.38 -0.67
CA TYR A 56 -6.95 5.90 -0.45
C TYR A 56 -7.66 5.10 0.63
N TYR A 57 -8.25 5.83 1.58
CA TYR A 57 -9.09 5.32 2.65
C TYR A 57 -10.51 5.87 2.46
N LEU A 58 -11.48 4.98 2.34
CA LEU A 58 -12.89 5.34 2.24
C LEU A 58 -13.64 4.84 3.48
N PRO A 59 -14.65 5.58 3.98
CA PRO A 59 -15.46 5.11 5.10
C PRO A 59 -16.17 3.80 4.73
N GLN A 60 -16.18 2.83 5.64
CA GLN A 60 -16.85 1.54 5.43
C GLN A 60 -18.33 1.69 5.05
N ARG A 61 -19.02 2.72 5.58
CA ARG A 61 -20.43 3.01 5.24
C ARG A 61 -20.68 3.30 3.75
N ASP A 62 -19.63 3.70 3.02
CA ASP A 62 -19.69 4.06 1.60
C ASP A 62 -19.15 2.92 0.71
N VAL A 63 -18.78 1.79 1.32
CA VAL A 63 -18.32 0.57 0.63
C VAL A 63 -19.48 -0.41 0.52
N ASP A 64 -19.72 -0.93 -0.68
CA ASP A 64 -20.71 -1.99 -0.88
C ASP A 64 -20.13 -3.33 -0.40
N MET A 65 -20.46 -3.66 0.85
CA MET A 65 -20.00 -4.87 1.52
C MET A 65 -20.49 -6.16 0.85
N ALA A 66 -21.46 -6.12 -0.08
CA ALA A 66 -21.93 -7.30 -0.81
C ALA A 66 -20.84 -7.91 -1.71
N TYR A 67 -19.86 -7.11 -2.13
CA TYR A 67 -18.72 -7.56 -2.94
C TYR A 67 -17.52 -8.02 -2.11
N LEU A 68 -17.57 -7.88 -0.78
CA LEU A 68 -16.44 -8.13 0.10
C LEU A 68 -16.58 -9.45 0.86
N GLN A 69 -15.50 -10.21 0.86
CA GLN A 69 -15.36 -11.46 1.63
C GLN A 69 -14.23 -11.29 2.63
N GLY A 70 -14.56 -11.37 3.92
CA GLY A 70 -13.56 -11.35 5.00
C GLY A 70 -12.63 -12.55 4.87
N THR A 71 -11.38 -12.37 5.30
CA THR A 71 -10.35 -13.42 5.24
C THR A 71 -9.76 -13.67 6.62
N ASP A 72 -9.16 -14.85 6.81
CA ASP A 72 -8.39 -15.17 8.02
C ASP A 72 -7.01 -14.48 8.05
N ARG A 73 -6.70 -13.66 7.03
CA ARG A 73 -5.44 -12.92 6.98
C ARG A 73 -5.54 -11.71 7.91
N ASP A 74 -4.61 -11.65 8.85
CA ASP A 74 -4.28 -10.47 9.60
C ASP A 74 -2.80 -10.11 9.44
N THR A 75 -2.47 -8.83 9.60
CA THR A 75 -1.10 -8.38 9.74
C THR A 75 -0.99 -7.38 10.87
N TYR A 76 0.16 -7.34 11.53
CA TYR A 76 0.44 -6.32 12.53
C TYR A 76 1.32 -5.20 11.93
N CYS A 77 0.84 -3.97 12.03
CA CYS A 77 1.61 -2.76 11.75
C CYS A 77 1.98 -2.06 13.08
N PRO A 78 3.27 -1.83 13.37
CA PRO A 78 3.72 -1.14 14.59
C PRO A 78 3.08 0.25 14.81
N TYR A 79 2.66 0.92 13.73
CA TYR A 79 2.10 2.29 13.82
C TYR A 79 0.57 2.32 13.76
N LYS A 80 -0.06 1.34 13.09
CA LYS A 80 -1.50 1.35 12.82
C LYS A 80 -2.29 0.31 13.61
N GLY A 81 -1.63 -0.72 14.14
CA GLY A 81 -2.26 -1.85 14.84
C GLY A 81 -2.50 -3.06 13.92
N HIS A 82 -3.48 -3.90 14.27
CA HIS A 82 -3.83 -5.09 13.48
C HIS A 82 -4.72 -4.72 12.30
N ALA A 83 -4.27 -5.07 11.09
CA ALA A 83 -5.04 -4.97 9.87
C ALA A 83 -5.75 -6.30 9.59
N SER A 84 -7.05 -6.22 9.30
CA SER A 84 -7.83 -7.33 8.74
C SER A 84 -8.07 -7.11 7.26
N TYR A 85 -8.08 -8.17 6.46
CA TYR A 85 -8.15 -8.08 5.00
C TYR A 85 -9.46 -8.63 4.43
N TRP A 86 -9.90 -8.01 3.33
CA TRP A 86 -11.07 -8.36 2.57
C TRP A 86 -10.70 -8.64 1.11
N THR A 87 -11.22 -9.74 0.57
CA THR A 87 -11.18 -10.06 -0.85
C THR A 87 -12.37 -9.43 -1.55
N VAL A 88 -12.14 -8.76 -2.68
CA VAL A 88 -13.20 -8.20 -3.53
C VAL A 88 -13.53 -9.23 -4.62
N ARG A 89 -14.82 -9.51 -4.82
CA ARG A 89 -15.29 -10.46 -5.82
C ARG A 89 -16.46 -9.89 -6.62
N VAL A 90 -16.33 -9.89 -7.94
CA VAL A 90 -17.37 -9.45 -8.89
C VAL A 90 -17.45 -10.49 -10.00
N GLY A 91 -18.53 -11.29 -10.00
CA GLY A 91 -18.62 -12.50 -10.82
C GLY A 91 -17.45 -13.46 -10.57
N ASP A 92 -16.73 -13.80 -11.63
CA ASP A 92 -15.53 -14.64 -11.59
C ASP A 92 -14.23 -13.85 -11.32
N THR A 93 -14.29 -12.52 -11.32
CA THR A 93 -13.12 -11.65 -11.09
C THR A 93 -12.87 -11.53 -9.59
N VAL A 94 -11.62 -11.73 -9.17
CA VAL A 94 -11.22 -11.75 -7.75
C VAL A 94 -9.97 -10.91 -7.54
N ALA A 95 -10.03 -10.00 -6.56
CA ALA A 95 -8.86 -9.33 -6.01
C ALA A 95 -8.70 -9.76 -4.54
N GLU A 96 -7.83 -10.75 -4.32
CA GLU A 96 -7.59 -11.30 -2.99
C GLU A 96 -6.94 -10.28 -2.07
N ASN A 97 -7.44 -10.12 -0.84
CA ASN A 97 -6.87 -9.21 0.17
C ASN A 97 -6.67 -7.78 -0.35
N ALA A 98 -7.62 -7.27 -1.13
CA ALA A 98 -7.48 -6.00 -1.84
C ALA A 98 -7.82 -4.76 -1.02
N ILE A 99 -8.55 -4.98 0.08
CA ILE A 99 -8.95 -3.95 1.02
C ILE A 99 -8.52 -4.39 2.41
N TRP A 100 -8.07 -3.46 3.24
CA TRP A 100 -7.79 -3.71 4.64
C TRP A 100 -8.48 -2.69 5.54
N THR A 101 -8.62 -3.03 6.81
CA THR A 101 -9.14 -2.12 7.83
C THR A 101 -8.44 -2.35 9.16
N TYR A 102 -8.37 -1.31 9.98
CA TYR A 102 -7.89 -1.38 11.35
C TYR A 102 -9.10 -1.26 12.27
N ALA A 103 -9.61 -2.39 12.77
CA ALA A 103 -10.77 -2.40 13.65
C ALA A 103 -10.47 -1.80 15.03
N THR A 104 -9.22 -1.91 15.48
CA THR A 104 -8.72 -1.35 16.73
C THR A 104 -7.37 -0.68 16.47
N PRO A 105 -7.35 0.49 15.80
CA PRO A 105 -6.10 1.18 15.51
C PRO A 105 -5.42 1.67 16.78
N HIS A 106 -4.13 1.97 16.69
CA HIS A 106 -3.43 2.67 17.79
C HIS A 106 -4.06 4.04 18.06
N ALA A 107 -3.94 4.52 19.29
CA ALA A 107 -4.64 5.72 19.76
C ALA A 107 -4.28 6.97 18.93
N GLU A 108 -3.04 7.04 18.45
CA GLU A 108 -2.50 8.08 17.57
C GLU A 108 -3.24 8.15 16.22
N LEU A 109 -3.82 7.03 15.76
CA LEU A 109 -4.55 6.90 14.50
C LEU A 109 -5.99 6.41 14.70
N SER A 110 -6.63 6.76 15.84
CA SER A 110 -7.99 6.33 16.17
C SER A 110 -9.04 6.72 15.12
N HIS A 111 -8.79 7.80 14.37
CA HIS A 111 -9.64 8.25 13.27
C HIS A 111 -9.72 7.28 12.07
N LEU A 112 -8.88 6.25 12.02
CA LEU A 112 -8.97 5.18 11.02
C LEU A 112 -10.02 4.12 11.34
N GLU A 113 -10.57 4.11 12.55
CA GLU A 113 -11.66 3.22 12.90
C GLU A 113 -12.85 3.48 11.95
N GLY A 114 -13.36 2.41 11.34
CA GLY A 114 -14.44 2.50 10.35
C GLY A 114 -14.00 2.97 8.96
N PHE A 115 -12.70 3.09 8.69
CA PHE A 115 -12.17 3.32 7.34
C PHE A 115 -11.55 2.05 6.75
N PHE A 116 -11.70 1.92 5.43
CA PHE A 116 -11.18 0.84 4.61
C PHE A 116 -10.09 1.42 3.70
N GLY A 117 -8.87 0.90 3.81
CA GLY A 117 -7.77 1.21 2.91
C GLY A 117 -7.79 0.29 1.69
N PHE A 118 -7.49 0.84 0.52
CA PHE A 118 -7.54 0.12 -0.75
C PHE A 118 -6.16 0.05 -1.39
N TYR A 119 -5.78 -1.14 -1.88
CA TYR A 119 -4.62 -1.27 -2.74
C TYR A 119 -4.99 -0.75 -4.12
N TRP A 120 -4.44 0.40 -4.50
CA TRP A 120 -4.79 1.09 -5.74
C TRP A 120 -4.74 0.16 -6.95
N GLY A 121 -3.61 -0.54 -7.14
CA GLY A 121 -3.39 -1.45 -8.26
C GLY A 121 -4.16 -2.77 -8.21
N ARG A 122 -4.98 -3.01 -7.17
CA ARG A 122 -5.91 -4.15 -7.09
C ARG A 122 -7.30 -3.83 -7.62
N MET A 123 -7.59 -2.56 -7.86
CA MET A 123 -8.88 -2.09 -8.36
C MET A 123 -8.79 -1.88 -9.88
N SER A 124 -9.93 -1.93 -10.56
CA SER A 124 -9.99 -1.80 -12.02
C SER A 124 -9.87 -0.34 -12.46
N ALA A 125 -10.55 0.57 -11.76
CA ALA A 125 -10.53 1.99 -12.08
C ALA A 125 -10.83 2.86 -10.86
N TRP A 126 -10.35 4.10 -10.92
CA TRP A 126 -10.54 5.12 -9.91
C TRP A 126 -11.01 6.41 -10.56
N TYR A 127 -11.97 7.08 -9.94
CA TYR A 127 -12.51 8.35 -10.43
C TYR A 127 -12.55 9.39 -9.33
N GLU A 128 -12.25 10.64 -9.70
CA GLU A 128 -12.43 11.84 -8.88
C GLU A 128 -13.38 12.80 -9.60
N ASP A 129 -14.52 13.10 -8.99
CA ASP A 129 -15.60 13.90 -9.59
C ASP A 129 -16.01 13.43 -11.00
N GLY A 130 -15.93 12.11 -11.23
CA GLY A 130 -16.30 11.45 -12.48
C GLY A 130 -15.20 11.39 -13.53
N ALA A 131 -14.04 12.02 -13.30
CA ALA A 131 -12.87 11.90 -14.16
C ALA A 131 -11.99 10.72 -13.70
N GLU A 132 -11.61 9.84 -14.63
CA GLU A 132 -10.71 8.73 -14.32
C GLU A 132 -9.32 9.24 -13.95
N VAL A 133 -8.73 8.66 -12.91
CA VAL A 133 -7.39 9.00 -12.41
C VAL A 133 -6.49 7.78 -12.44
N SER A 134 -5.23 7.97 -12.86
CA SER A 134 -4.27 6.89 -13.08
C SER A 134 -3.40 6.56 -11.87
N GLY A 135 -3.46 7.40 -10.83
CA GLY A 135 -2.71 7.21 -9.59
C GLY A 135 -3.33 8.02 -8.45
N PRO A 136 -2.99 7.66 -7.20
CA PRO A 136 -3.48 8.36 -6.03
C PRO A 136 -2.91 9.77 -5.97
N ARG A 137 -3.67 10.69 -5.34
CA ARG A 137 -3.30 12.10 -5.20
C ARG A 137 -2.01 12.28 -4.40
N GLU A 138 -1.02 12.89 -5.04
CA GLU A 138 0.18 13.39 -4.37
C GLU A 138 -0.07 14.81 -3.86
N ILE A 139 0.11 15.06 -2.56
CA ILE A 139 0.08 16.41 -1.98
C ILE A 139 1.53 16.85 -1.71
N PRO A 140 2.03 17.90 -2.39
CA PRO A 140 3.37 18.42 -2.16
C PRO A 140 3.61 18.77 -0.69
N GLY A 141 4.76 18.36 -0.15
CA GLY A 141 5.17 18.69 1.21
C GLY A 141 4.54 17.84 2.31
N ARG A 142 3.70 16.85 1.99
CA ARG A 142 3.22 15.87 2.97
C ARG A 142 4.25 14.81 3.26
N ILE A 143 4.74 14.10 2.26
CA ILE A 143 5.83 13.12 2.35
C ILE A 143 6.57 13.08 1.01
N ASP A 144 7.89 13.03 1.06
CA ASP A 144 8.74 12.96 -0.14
C ASP A 144 8.68 11.57 -0.80
N THR A 145 7.78 11.44 -1.77
CA THR A 145 7.63 10.25 -2.62
C THR A 145 8.71 10.13 -3.69
N THR A 146 9.67 11.06 -3.79
CA THR A 146 10.83 10.90 -4.68
C THR A 146 11.66 9.67 -4.34
N THR A 147 11.43 9.09 -3.17
CA THR A 147 12.07 7.87 -2.67
C THR A 147 11.38 6.56 -3.11
N GLN A 148 10.40 6.59 -4.02
CA GLN A 148 9.75 5.36 -4.53
C GLN A 148 10.60 4.63 -5.59
N LEU A 149 10.51 3.29 -5.63
CA LEU A 149 11.26 2.45 -6.57
C LEU A 149 11.02 2.87 -8.04
N LYS A 150 9.75 3.01 -8.45
CA LYS A 150 9.43 3.41 -9.83
C LYS A 150 10.01 4.78 -10.20
N LYS A 151 10.06 5.71 -9.23
CA LYS A 151 10.55 7.07 -9.45
C LYS A 151 12.09 7.10 -9.53
N MET A 152 12.76 6.38 -8.64
CA MET A 152 14.23 6.38 -8.55
C MET A 152 14.90 5.43 -9.55
N PHE A 153 14.27 4.28 -9.84
CA PHE A 153 14.82 3.21 -10.66
C PHE A 153 13.80 2.75 -11.72
N PRO A 154 13.44 3.64 -12.68
CA PRO A 154 12.42 3.33 -13.69
C PRO A 154 12.76 2.11 -14.55
N GLU A 155 14.03 1.93 -14.92
CA GLU A 155 14.51 0.75 -15.66
C GLU A 155 14.29 -0.54 -14.87
N LEU A 156 14.60 -0.52 -13.57
CA LEU A 156 14.38 -1.68 -12.71
C LEU A 156 12.88 -1.96 -12.52
N ALA A 157 12.07 -0.90 -12.35
CA ALA A 157 10.63 -1.02 -12.27
C ALA A 157 9.98 -1.54 -13.57
N ALA A 158 10.64 -1.38 -14.73
CA ALA A 158 10.19 -1.97 -15.99
C ALA A 158 10.34 -3.51 -16.01
N GLU A 159 11.22 -4.07 -15.18
CA GLU A 159 11.37 -5.51 -15.00
C GLU A 159 10.38 -6.11 -13.98
N TRP A 160 9.43 -5.31 -13.47
CA TRP A 160 8.39 -5.83 -12.59
C TRP A 160 7.53 -6.83 -13.36
N HIS A 161 7.34 -8.02 -12.80
CA HIS A 161 6.60 -9.06 -13.51
C HIS A 161 5.15 -8.59 -13.77
N PRO A 162 4.65 -8.66 -15.02
CA PRO A 162 3.36 -8.06 -15.41
C PRO A 162 2.13 -8.68 -14.72
N THR A 163 2.18 -9.98 -14.40
CA THR A 163 1.01 -10.70 -13.85
C THR A 163 1.24 -11.39 -12.50
N LYS A 164 2.47 -11.81 -12.18
CA LYS A 164 2.75 -12.59 -10.96
C LYS A 164 2.84 -11.78 -9.68
N ASN A 165 2.93 -10.45 -9.79
CA ASN A 165 2.84 -9.52 -8.66
C ASN A 165 1.42 -8.98 -8.54
N ALA A 166 0.43 -9.89 -8.58
CA ALA A 166 -0.97 -9.52 -8.62
C ALA A 166 -1.32 -8.56 -7.47
N GLY A 167 -1.73 -7.36 -7.86
CA GLY A 167 -2.23 -6.37 -6.92
C GLY A 167 -1.18 -5.59 -6.12
N ILE A 168 0.08 -5.63 -6.51
CA ILE A 168 1.10 -4.75 -5.94
C ILE A 168 1.93 -4.16 -7.08
N GLN A 169 2.21 -2.87 -7.00
CA GLN A 169 2.90 -2.12 -8.06
C GLN A 169 4.24 -1.55 -7.59
N PRO A 170 5.22 -1.33 -8.48
CA PRO A 170 6.54 -0.80 -8.12
C PRO A 170 6.51 0.55 -7.39
N TYR A 171 5.51 1.39 -7.67
CA TYR A 171 5.40 2.71 -7.01
C TYR A 171 5.01 2.58 -5.53
N GLU A 172 4.43 1.45 -5.11
CA GLU A 172 4.01 1.22 -3.72
C GLU A 172 5.19 0.97 -2.77
N PHE A 173 6.39 0.76 -3.30
CA PHE A 173 7.56 0.35 -2.52
C PHE A 173 8.73 1.32 -2.63
N PRO A 174 9.48 1.53 -1.54
CA PRO A 174 10.78 2.17 -1.61
C PRO A 174 11.85 1.19 -2.15
N PRO A 175 12.95 1.69 -2.73
CA PRO A 175 14.04 0.88 -3.27
C PRO A 175 14.70 -0.07 -2.26
N TYR A 176 14.66 0.27 -0.97
CA TYR A 176 15.27 -0.54 0.10
C TYR A 176 14.31 -1.56 0.72
N SER A 177 13.12 -1.74 0.14
CA SER A 177 12.14 -2.71 0.61
C SER A 177 12.70 -4.15 0.60
N ALA A 178 12.47 -4.88 1.70
CA ALA A 178 12.79 -6.31 1.79
C ALA A 178 11.70 -7.22 1.18
N THR A 179 10.64 -6.64 0.60
CA THR A 179 9.56 -7.39 -0.06
C THR A 179 10.11 -8.21 -1.22
N ASN A 180 9.80 -9.51 -1.20
CA ASN A 180 10.15 -10.44 -2.27
C ASN A 180 9.05 -10.44 -3.34
N VAL A 181 9.41 -10.13 -4.58
CA VAL A 181 8.49 -10.01 -5.71
C VAL A 181 9.02 -10.78 -6.93
N TRP A 182 8.15 -11.05 -7.88
CA TRP A 182 8.51 -11.62 -9.18
C TRP A 182 9.05 -10.53 -10.11
N TRP A 183 10.07 -10.89 -10.87
CA TRP A 183 10.66 -10.04 -11.90
C TRP A 183 10.63 -10.76 -13.23
N GLN A 184 10.64 -10.01 -14.32
CA GLN A 184 10.75 -10.51 -15.67
C GLN A 184 11.69 -9.60 -16.47
N ASP A 185 12.75 -10.16 -17.05
CA ASP A 185 13.63 -9.39 -17.94
C ASP A 185 13.03 -9.25 -19.35
N VAL A 186 13.70 -8.48 -20.21
CA VAL A 186 13.29 -8.26 -21.60
C VAL A 186 13.30 -9.54 -22.46
N ASP A 187 14.04 -10.57 -22.04
CA ASP A 187 14.08 -11.88 -22.71
C ASP A 187 12.99 -12.83 -22.18
N GLY A 188 12.17 -12.38 -21.23
CA GLY A 188 11.09 -13.15 -20.61
C GLY A 188 11.55 -14.11 -19.52
N ARG A 189 12.80 -14.04 -19.04
CA ARG A 189 13.25 -14.85 -17.91
C ARG A 189 12.60 -14.32 -16.64
N GLU A 190 12.14 -15.23 -15.79
CA GLU A 190 11.38 -14.89 -14.59
C GLU A 190 12.09 -15.39 -13.34
N TRP A 191 12.12 -14.57 -12.28
CA TRP A 191 12.70 -14.95 -11.00
C TRP A 191 12.07 -14.19 -9.83
N GLN A 192 12.30 -14.67 -8.62
CA GLN A 192 11.94 -13.96 -7.40
C GLN A 192 13.18 -13.33 -6.76
N ALA A 193 13.07 -12.08 -6.32
CA ALA A 193 14.09 -11.41 -5.54
C ALA A 193 13.49 -10.28 -4.70
N ARG A 194 14.19 -9.90 -3.62
CA ARG A 194 13.83 -8.71 -2.84
C ARG A 194 14.13 -7.45 -3.63
N ILE A 195 13.27 -6.44 -3.48
CA ILE A 195 13.44 -5.13 -4.13
C ILE A 195 14.82 -4.53 -3.82
N ARG A 196 15.22 -4.51 -2.54
CA ARG A 196 16.54 -3.98 -2.13
C ARG A 196 17.72 -4.71 -2.76
N ASP A 197 17.63 -6.04 -2.92
CA ASP A 197 18.74 -6.83 -3.45
C ASP A 197 18.92 -6.54 -4.95
N ARG A 198 17.80 -6.28 -5.65
CA ARG A 198 17.80 -5.85 -7.05
C ARG A 198 18.38 -4.45 -7.24
N VAL A 199 18.03 -3.51 -6.36
CA VAL A 199 18.56 -2.13 -6.39
C VAL A 199 20.06 -2.12 -6.12
N ILE A 200 20.55 -2.91 -5.15
CA ILE A 200 21.98 -3.06 -4.87
C ILE A 200 22.72 -3.61 -6.11
N ALA A 201 22.17 -4.65 -6.74
CA ALA A 201 22.76 -5.24 -7.94
C ALA A 201 22.78 -4.26 -9.13
N ALA A 202 21.73 -3.46 -9.32
CA ALA A 202 21.59 -2.52 -10.43
C ALA A 202 22.45 -1.25 -10.29
N THR A 203 22.87 -0.89 -9.06
CA THR A 203 23.55 0.38 -8.79
C THR A 203 25.07 0.27 -8.69
N THR A 204 25.66 -0.93 -8.61
CA THR A 204 27.10 -1.10 -8.33
C THR A 204 27.57 -0.20 -7.17
N LEU A 205 26.77 -0.07 -6.11
CA LEU A 205 27.28 0.46 -4.84
C LEU A 205 28.29 -0.55 -4.31
N ARG A 206 29.57 -0.18 -4.48
CA ARG A 206 30.70 -0.75 -3.75
C ARG A 206 30.34 -0.91 -2.29
N THR A 207 30.71 -2.03 -1.70
CA THR A 207 30.68 -2.36 -0.26
C THR A 207 31.54 -1.43 0.62
N ASP A 208 31.94 -0.27 0.10
CA ASP A 208 33.06 0.50 0.57
C ASP A 208 32.52 1.80 1.19
N GLY A 209 31.77 1.65 2.29
CA GLY A 209 31.89 2.58 3.42
C GLY A 209 31.26 3.97 3.38
N ASP A 210 30.48 4.37 2.37
CA ASP A 210 29.80 5.67 2.42
C ASP A 210 28.37 5.56 2.97
N ALA A 211 28.31 5.86 4.27
CA ALA A 211 27.19 6.21 5.12
C ALA A 211 25.76 6.08 4.52
N HIS A 212 25.08 5.04 4.98
CA HIS A 212 23.63 4.97 5.07
C HIS A 212 23.06 6.24 5.77
N PRO A 213 22.05 6.92 5.23
CA PRO A 213 21.28 7.91 6.00
C PRO A 213 20.34 7.27 7.03
N TYR A 214 20.24 5.94 7.04
CA TYR A 214 19.50 5.17 8.03
C TYR A 214 20.45 4.17 8.66
N GLY A 215 21.26 4.65 9.61
CA GLY A 215 21.91 3.79 10.60
C GLY A 215 20.91 3.15 11.55
#